data_AF-A0A7J4GM34-F1
#
_entry.id   AF-A0A7J4GM34-F1
#
_cell.length_a   1.000
_cell.length_b   1.000
_cell.length_c   1.000
_cell.angle_alpha   90.00
_cell.angle_beta   90.00
_cell.angle_gamma   90.00
#
_symmetry.space_group_name_H-M   'P 1'
#
loop_
_entity.id
_entity.type
_entity.pdbx_description
1 polymer ?
#
loop_
_entity_poly.entity_id
_entity_poly.type
_entity_poly.pdbx_seq_one_letter_code
_entity_poly.pdbx_strand_id
1 'polypeptide(L)'
;MSDHTNSNESPWMGSVGIGIVLLGIAAGLFVVHLGAEVAHIHALNVGALVGSILIGFYGLMGVVAGLVNSSVEASGDSHDEHGDSHDEHAHHGSFSPILMAFGLMLFLYGFVESYLVLMLGILIIFIAIFNWWREDYPNDGKHEMKSLGQPYGGLDVRKVGIWIFLMSECMVFGSFFSSYLRMRLGWTTHWDETCNSIGEDPSLGVCSDNYVIVASEYVTHNFWTLLPGAINTFALILSSYTVVLALKYASASSYVKPKTKLMQMWMPDQRRAVRNNLVATLLLGTLFLVLKLVEWDHLINDQDFTIKTSLAASIFYVSTGAHGFHVFVGLIILCFFCFKAQNGGWDEDNAQSIEYFGLYWHFVDLAWVAIFPAFYLY
;
A
#
# COMPACT_ATOMS: atom_id res chain seq x y z
N MET A 1 8.98 -26.17 55.09
CA MET A 1 10.23 -25.40 55.16
C MET A 1 11.06 -25.85 53.97
N SER A 2 11.07 -25.19 52.81
CA SER A 2 10.67 -23.83 52.40
C SER A 2 10.38 -23.85 50.90
N ASP A 3 9.24 -23.30 50.48
CA ASP A 3 8.94 -22.93 49.09
C ASP A 3 9.87 -21.78 48.67
N HIS A 4 10.57 -21.91 47.54
CA HIS A 4 11.15 -20.79 46.81
C HIS A 4 10.49 -20.70 45.44
N THR A 5 9.45 -19.88 45.37
CA THR A 5 8.89 -19.33 44.13
C THR A 5 9.93 -18.38 43.51
N ASN A 6 10.63 -18.82 42.47
CA ASN A 6 11.41 -17.92 41.62
C ASN A 6 10.49 -17.38 40.53
N SER A 7 9.96 -16.18 40.76
CA SER A 7 9.42 -15.31 39.72
C SER A 7 10.56 -14.79 38.85
N ASN A 8 10.93 -15.55 37.82
CA ASN A 8 11.64 -15.00 36.67
C ASN A 8 10.66 -14.12 35.89
N GLU A 9 10.48 -12.88 36.36
CA GLU A 9 9.92 -11.84 35.51
C GLU A 9 10.87 -11.63 34.34
N SER A 10 10.39 -11.97 33.16
CA SER A 10 11.11 -11.86 31.90
C SER A 10 11.56 -10.40 31.64
N PRO A 11 12.80 -10.16 31.18
CA PRO A 11 13.37 -8.81 30.97
C PRO A 11 12.52 -7.88 30.08
N TRP A 12 11.69 -8.45 29.20
CA TRP A 12 10.78 -7.70 28.33
C TRP A 12 9.63 -7.01 29.10
N MET A 13 9.20 -7.54 30.26
CA MET A 13 8.18 -6.90 31.10
C MET A 13 8.71 -5.64 31.78
N GLY A 14 10.00 -5.63 32.14
CA GLY A 14 10.68 -4.45 32.70
C GLY A 14 10.86 -3.33 31.68
N SER A 15 11.21 -3.66 30.44
CA SER A 15 11.34 -2.68 29.35
C SER A 15 10.00 -2.12 28.88
N VAL A 16 8.94 -2.94 28.87
CA VAL A 16 7.55 -2.47 28.64
C VAL A 16 7.09 -1.55 29.78
N GLY A 17 7.40 -1.88 31.04
CA GLY A 17 7.09 -1.04 32.19
C GLY A 17 7.80 0.32 32.15
N ILE A 18 9.10 0.35 31.81
CA ILE A 18 9.86 1.58 31.61
C ILE A 18 9.29 2.39 30.44
N GLY A 19 8.93 1.73 29.34
CA GLY A 19 8.27 2.34 28.19
C GLY A 19 6.95 3.02 28.56
N ILE A 20 6.10 2.38 29.38
CA ILE A 20 4.81 2.92 29.83
C ILE A 20 4.99 4.11 30.80
N VAL A 21 5.98 4.06 31.70
CA VAL A 21 6.28 5.16 32.64
C VAL A 21 6.82 6.38 31.90
N LEU A 22 7.71 6.18 30.92
CA LEU A 22 8.20 7.25 30.04
C LEU A 22 7.07 7.82 29.15
N LEU A 23 6.13 6.96 28.71
CA LEU A 23 4.89 7.34 28.01
C LEU A 23 4.05 8.31 28.84
N GLY A 24 3.86 8.01 30.13
CA GLY A 24 3.09 8.86 31.06
C GLY A 24 3.74 10.21 31.32
N ILE A 25 5.07 10.25 31.45
CA ILE A 25 5.83 11.47 31.70
C ILE A 25 5.90 12.35 30.45
N ALA A 26 6.13 11.76 29.28
CA ALA A 26 6.15 12.49 27.99
C ALA A 26 4.76 13.05 27.63
N ALA A 27 3.69 12.27 27.83
CA ALA A 27 2.32 12.75 27.62
C ALA A 27 1.97 13.90 28.58
N GLY A 28 2.38 13.81 29.85
CA GLY A 28 2.13 14.86 30.85
C GLY A 28 2.88 16.17 30.57
N LEU A 29 4.16 16.10 30.21
CA LEU A 29 4.97 17.29 29.89
C LEU A 29 4.52 17.98 28.60
N PHE A 30 4.02 17.22 27.62
CA PHE A 30 3.62 17.74 26.32
C PHE A 30 2.22 18.39 26.34
N VAL A 31 1.27 17.84 27.11
CA VAL A 31 -0.06 18.45 27.34
C VAL A 31 0.06 19.81 28.04
N VAL A 32 1.01 19.94 28.98
CA VAL A 32 1.26 21.20 29.71
C VAL A 32 1.90 22.26 28.81
N HIS A 33 2.72 21.88 27.82
CA HIS A 33 3.37 22.83 26.93
C HIS A 33 2.42 23.38 25.84
N LEU A 34 1.52 22.56 25.31
CA LEU A 34 0.56 22.98 24.27
C LEU A 34 -0.71 23.66 24.81
N GLY A 35 -1.07 23.41 26.08
CA GLY A 35 -2.18 24.10 26.74
C GLY A 35 -1.96 25.60 26.95
N ALA A 36 -0.73 26.10 26.75
CA ALA A 36 -0.36 27.49 26.99
C ALA A 36 -0.51 28.42 25.76
N GLU A 37 -0.59 27.92 24.52
CA GLU A 37 -0.47 28.81 23.34
C GLU A 37 -1.56 28.74 22.26
N VAL A 38 -2.51 27.81 22.26
CA VAL A 38 -3.38 27.63 21.07
C VAL A 38 -4.87 27.79 21.39
N ALA A 39 -5.28 29.03 21.59
CA ALA A 39 -6.67 29.45 21.38
C ALA A 39 -6.78 30.11 20.00
N HIS A 40 -7.68 29.58 19.16
CA HIS A 40 -8.17 30.05 17.86
C HIS A 40 -7.71 29.25 16.60
N ILE A 41 -8.72 28.78 15.86
CA ILE A 41 -8.74 27.99 14.61
C ILE A 41 -8.72 26.46 14.84
N HIS A 42 -9.86 25.77 14.70
CA HIS A 42 -10.09 24.44 15.29
C HIS A 42 -9.88 23.20 14.38
N ALA A 43 -9.84 23.29 13.04
CA ALA A 43 -9.77 22.09 12.19
C ALA A 43 -8.35 21.81 11.62
N LEU A 44 -7.72 22.82 11.01
CA LEU A 44 -6.34 22.73 10.53
C LEU A 44 -5.33 22.53 11.68
N ASN A 45 -5.57 23.19 12.83
CA ASN A 45 -4.69 23.07 13.99
C ASN A 45 -4.82 21.72 14.71
N VAL A 46 -5.99 21.09 14.70
CA VAL A 46 -6.15 19.74 15.27
C VAL A 46 -5.47 18.70 14.39
N GLY A 47 -5.56 18.83 13.05
CA GLY A 47 -4.82 17.97 12.12
C GLY A 47 -3.30 18.11 12.26
N ALA A 48 -2.80 19.34 12.38
CA ALA A 48 -1.38 19.61 12.60
C ALA A 48 -0.91 19.13 13.99
N LEU A 49 -1.72 19.31 15.03
CA LEU A 49 -1.44 18.84 16.39
C LEU A 49 -1.41 17.32 16.45
N VAL A 50 -2.42 16.64 15.92
CA VAL A 50 -2.45 15.17 15.83
C VAL A 50 -1.28 14.67 14.97
N GLY A 51 -0.98 15.33 13.85
CA GLY A 51 0.18 15.04 13.02
C GLY A 51 1.48 15.11 13.81
N SER A 52 1.71 16.21 14.54
CA SER A 52 2.92 16.41 15.36
C SER A 52 3.06 15.38 16.49
N ILE A 53 1.95 14.99 17.12
CA ILE A 53 1.91 13.94 18.14
C ILE A 53 2.29 12.58 17.54
N LEU A 54 1.72 12.24 16.39
CA LEU A 54 2.02 10.99 15.69
C LEU A 54 3.48 10.97 15.19
N ILE A 55 4.03 12.09 14.74
CA ILE A 55 5.45 12.24 14.34
C ILE A 55 6.38 11.91 15.51
N GLY A 56 6.16 12.56 16.66
CA GLY A 56 6.97 12.32 17.85
C GLY A 56 6.83 10.90 18.36
N PHE A 57 5.60 10.38 18.38
CA PHE A 57 5.29 9.03 18.86
C PHE A 57 5.89 7.94 17.97
N TYR A 58 5.61 7.94 16.66
CA TYR A 58 6.12 6.92 15.74
C TYR A 58 7.62 7.04 15.49
N GLY A 59 8.16 8.26 15.43
CA GLY A 59 9.60 8.49 15.30
C GLY A 59 10.37 7.94 16.50
N LEU A 60 9.92 8.23 17.72
CA LEU A 60 10.53 7.71 18.94
C LEU A 60 10.40 6.18 19.04
N MET A 61 9.19 5.65 18.80
CA MET A 61 8.96 4.20 18.83
C MET A 61 9.79 3.45 17.80
N GLY A 62 9.92 3.98 16.57
CA GLY A 62 10.74 3.37 15.52
C GLY A 62 12.23 3.36 15.85
N VAL A 63 12.74 4.45 16.44
CA VAL A 63 14.14 4.52 16.90
C VAL A 63 14.39 3.59 18.07
N VAL A 64 13.49 3.55 19.06
CA VAL A 64 13.61 2.66 20.22
C VAL A 64 13.50 1.20 19.80
N ALA A 65 12.52 0.84 18.95
CA ALA A 65 12.38 -0.51 18.44
C ALA A 65 13.60 -0.95 17.61
N GLY A 66 14.14 -0.05 16.78
CA GLY A 66 15.36 -0.30 16.02
C GLY A 66 16.59 -0.49 16.90
N LEU A 67 16.75 0.34 17.94
CA LEU A 67 17.83 0.20 18.93
C LEU A 67 17.70 -1.10 19.71
N VAL A 68 16.50 -1.43 20.20
CA VAL A 68 16.24 -2.71 20.89
C VAL A 68 16.60 -3.87 19.98
N ASN A 69 16.13 -3.87 18.72
CA ASN A 69 16.43 -4.94 17.77
C ASN A 69 17.94 -5.06 17.48
N SER A 70 18.66 -3.94 17.39
CA SER A 70 20.13 -3.94 17.22
C SER A 70 20.91 -4.31 18.49
N SER A 71 20.33 -4.13 19.68
CA SER A 71 21.00 -4.34 20.97
C SER A 71 20.82 -5.75 21.53
N VAL A 72 19.73 -6.42 21.19
CA VAL A 72 19.45 -7.81 21.59
C VAL A 72 20.45 -8.78 20.95
N GLU A 73 21.06 -8.44 19.81
CA GLU A 73 22.13 -9.24 19.19
C GLU A 73 23.49 -9.15 19.93
N ALA A 74 23.74 -8.11 20.74
CA ALA A 74 25.04 -7.90 21.36
C ALA A 74 25.27 -8.70 22.66
N SER A 75 24.25 -9.38 23.19
CA SER A 75 24.30 -10.11 24.47
C SER A 75 24.02 -11.62 24.36
N GLY A 76 24.16 -12.21 23.16
CA GLY A 76 24.18 -13.66 22.97
C GLY A 76 25.58 -14.20 23.24
N ASP A 77 25.88 -14.47 24.52
CA ASP A 77 27.17 -15.01 24.97
C ASP A 77 27.55 -16.29 24.22
N SER A 78 28.79 -16.27 23.74
CA SER A 78 29.54 -17.37 23.16
C SER A 78 29.88 -18.44 24.21
N HIS A 79 29.29 -19.63 24.12
CA HIS A 79 29.87 -20.86 24.71
C HIS A 79 29.43 -22.14 23.96
N ASP A 80 30.37 -22.67 23.19
CA ASP A 80 30.82 -24.07 23.08
C ASP A 80 29.85 -25.24 22.73
N GLU A 81 30.18 -25.83 21.57
CA GLU A 81 30.26 -27.26 21.20
C GLU A 81 29.04 -28.22 21.26
N HIS A 82 28.77 -28.79 20.07
CA HIS A 82 28.12 -30.07 19.72
C HIS A 82 26.62 -30.08 19.36
N GLY A 83 26.34 -30.50 18.11
CA GLY A 83 25.20 -31.35 17.76
C GLY A 83 24.09 -30.72 16.92
N ASP A 84 24.03 -31.15 15.66
CA ASP A 84 22.85 -31.29 14.80
C ASP A 84 21.85 -30.13 14.62
N SER A 85 21.82 -29.65 13.37
CA SER A 85 20.66 -29.16 12.62
C SER A 85 19.71 -28.25 13.39
N HIS A 86 19.88 -26.94 13.29
CA HIS A 86 18.84 -25.92 13.09
C HIS A 86 19.54 -24.57 13.13
N ASP A 87 20.24 -24.22 12.04
CA ASP A 87 20.71 -22.85 11.84
C ASP A 87 19.48 -21.97 11.58
N GLU A 88 18.79 -21.58 12.65
CA GLU A 88 17.97 -20.38 12.67
C GLU A 88 18.89 -19.22 12.31
N HIS A 89 18.89 -18.82 11.04
CA HIS A 89 19.53 -17.59 10.61
C HIS A 89 18.83 -16.43 11.32
N ALA A 90 19.35 -16.05 12.49
CA ALA A 90 19.10 -14.76 13.08
C ALA A 90 19.37 -13.71 12.00
N HIS A 91 18.30 -13.02 11.60
CA HIS A 91 18.35 -11.97 10.60
C HIS A 91 19.42 -10.96 11.01
N HIS A 92 20.48 -10.90 10.22
CA HIS A 92 21.56 -9.93 10.38
C HIS A 92 20.94 -8.55 10.57
N GLY A 93 21.26 -7.84 11.65
CA GLY A 93 20.65 -6.54 11.99
C GLY A 93 20.61 -5.57 10.81
N SER A 94 19.46 -5.49 10.12
CA SER A 94 19.25 -4.55 9.02
C SER A 94 19.07 -3.14 9.58
N PHE A 95 19.81 -2.18 9.02
CA PHE A 95 19.62 -0.76 9.37
C PHE A 95 18.40 -0.14 8.66
N SER A 96 17.86 -0.87 7.68
CA SER A 96 16.73 -0.46 6.83
C SER A 96 15.49 0.02 7.61
N PRO A 97 15.04 -0.63 8.71
CA PRO A 97 13.91 -0.15 9.50
C PRO A 97 14.18 1.18 10.23
N ILE A 98 15.40 1.40 10.71
CA ILE A 98 15.80 2.65 11.40
C ILE A 98 15.80 3.80 10.39
N LEU A 99 16.40 3.57 9.23
CA LEU A 99 16.45 4.57 8.16
C LEU A 99 15.03 4.91 7.68
N MET A 100 14.15 3.91 7.58
CA MET A 100 12.73 4.09 7.25
C MET A 100 12.00 4.96 8.29
N ALA A 101 12.14 4.65 9.57
CA ALA A 101 11.49 5.41 10.65
C ALA A 101 11.97 6.88 10.69
N PHE A 102 13.27 7.10 10.51
CA PHE A 102 13.85 8.44 10.45
C PHE A 102 13.38 9.22 9.21
N GLY A 103 13.34 8.56 8.05
CA GLY A 103 12.81 9.14 6.82
C GLY A 103 11.32 9.53 6.95
N LEU A 104 10.50 8.66 7.56
CA LEU A 104 9.08 8.93 7.82
C LEU A 104 8.88 10.11 8.77
N MET A 105 9.69 10.18 9.84
CA MET A 105 9.66 11.31 10.77
C MET A 105 9.97 12.63 10.04
N LEU A 106 11.03 12.68 9.24
CA LEU A 106 11.39 13.88 8.46
C LEU A 106 10.37 14.23 7.39
N PHE A 107 9.78 13.23 6.73
CA PHE A 107 8.71 13.43 5.75
C PHE A 107 7.52 14.13 6.40
N LEU A 108 7.04 13.60 7.53
CA LEU A 108 5.89 14.16 8.22
C LEU A 108 6.18 15.53 8.85
N TYR A 109 7.38 15.74 9.42
CA TYR A 109 7.78 17.05 9.93
C TYR A 109 7.92 18.09 8.80
N GLY A 110 8.55 17.70 7.70
CA GLY A 110 8.71 18.54 6.52
C GLY A 110 7.37 18.91 5.85
N PHE A 111 6.37 18.03 5.94
CA PHE A 111 5.02 18.32 5.46
C PHE A 111 4.38 19.54 6.16
N VAL A 112 4.70 19.75 7.43
CA VAL A 112 4.17 20.88 8.23
C VAL A 112 5.02 22.13 8.08
N GLU A 113 6.35 21.98 8.15
CA GLU A 113 7.25 23.11 8.36
C GLU A 113 8.03 23.56 7.10
N SER A 114 8.47 22.62 6.26
CA SER A 114 9.43 22.94 5.19
C SER A 114 9.47 21.93 4.06
N TYR A 115 9.27 22.41 2.83
CA TYR A 115 9.39 21.62 1.60
C TYR A 115 10.79 20.99 1.43
N LEU A 116 11.85 21.65 1.91
CA LEU A 116 13.21 21.10 1.84
C LEU A 116 13.36 19.85 2.72
N VAL A 117 12.82 19.90 3.94
CA VAL A 117 12.85 18.77 4.87
C VAL A 117 11.93 17.64 4.38
N LEU A 118 10.81 18.00 3.74
CA LEU A 118 9.92 17.05 3.08
C LEU A 118 10.65 16.25 2.00
N MET A 119 11.34 16.95 1.07
CA MET A 119 12.09 16.31 -0.01
C MET A 119 13.25 15.43 0.52
N LEU A 120 13.91 15.86 1.59
CA LEU A 120 14.93 15.06 2.27
C LEU A 120 14.33 13.79 2.88
N GLY A 121 13.18 13.90 3.56
CA GLY A 121 12.46 12.74 4.10
C GLY A 121 12.07 11.74 3.03
N ILE A 122 11.51 12.20 1.91
CA ILE A 122 11.18 11.37 0.74
C ILE A 122 12.43 10.65 0.22
N LEU A 123 13.54 11.36 0.05
CA LEU A 123 14.79 10.77 -0.43
C LEU A 123 15.29 9.65 0.51
N ILE A 124 15.26 9.88 1.83
CA ILE A 124 15.70 8.89 2.82
C ILE A 124 14.79 7.65 2.79
N ILE A 125 13.47 7.84 2.66
CA ILE A 125 12.51 6.74 2.51
C ILE A 125 12.84 5.91 1.26
N PHE A 126 13.11 6.55 0.11
CA PHE A 126 13.48 5.83 -1.11
C PHE A 126 14.78 5.03 -0.94
N ILE A 127 15.79 5.61 -0.27
CA ILE A 127 17.04 4.90 0.03
C ILE A 127 16.79 3.70 0.95
N ALA A 128 15.94 3.87 1.97
CA ALA A 128 15.57 2.79 2.89
C ALA A 128 14.86 1.64 2.17
N ILE A 129 13.87 1.94 1.33
CA ILE A 129 13.16 0.93 0.51
C ILE A 129 14.15 0.22 -0.42
N PHE A 130 15.03 0.97 -1.09
CA PHE A 130 15.98 0.38 -2.04
C PHE A 130 17.00 -0.52 -1.34
N ASN A 131 17.54 -0.11 -0.19
CA ASN A 131 18.45 -0.93 0.60
C ASN A 131 17.76 -2.19 1.11
N TRP A 132 16.55 -2.07 1.65
CA TRP A 132 15.77 -3.19 2.14
C TRP A 132 15.46 -4.19 1.01
N TRP A 133 15.09 -3.68 -0.17
CA TRP A 133 14.86 -4.51 -1.34
C TRP A 133 16.15 -5.19 -1.83
N ARG A 134 17.29 -4.50 -1.77
CA ARG A 134 18.60 -5.10 -2.10
C ARG A 134 18.98 -6.21 -1.13
N GLU A 135 18.68 -6.06 0.15
CA GLU A 135 18.90 -7.09 1.19
C GLU A 135 18.02 -8.32 0.95
N ASP A 136 16.78 -8.14 0.49
CA ASP A 136 15.85 -9.26 0.21
C ASP A 136 16.07 -9.88 -1.19
N TYR A 137 16.79 -9.22 -2.11
CA TYR A 137 17.02 -9.69 -3.49
C TYR A 137 17.66 -11.09 -3.61
N PRO A 138 18.68 -11.46 -2.80
CA PRO A 138 19.34 -12.76 -2.88
C PRO A 138 18.52 -13.91 -2.28
N ASN A 139 17.42 -13.63 -1.59
CA ASN A 139 16.61 -14.66 -0.95
C ASN A 139 16.00 -15.59 -2.00
N ASP A 140 16.37 -16.86 -1.95
CA ASP A 140 16.03 -17.90 -2.92
C ASP A 140 14.78 -18.71 -2.53
N GLY A 141 14.04 -18.26 -1.51
CA GLY A 141 12.77 -18.83 -1.08
C GLY A 141 12.88 -20.20 -0.38
N LYS A 142 14.08 -20.79 -0.32
CA LYS A 142 14.28 -22.14 0.23
C LYS A 142 14.15 -22.22 1.74
N HIS A 143 14.33 -21.09 2.43
CA HIS A 143 14.38 -21.02 3.89
C HIS A 143 13.39 -19.99 4.44
N GLU A 144 12.15 -19.98 3.94
CA GLU A 144 11.10 -19.17 4.55
C GLU A 144 10.62 -19.78 5.86
N MET A 145 10.48 -18.94 6.89
CA MET A 145 9.87 -19.33 8.14
C MET A 145 8.41 -19.73 7.90
N LYS A 146 8.02 -20.89 8.43
CA LYS A 146 6.64 -21.35 8.44
C LYS A 146 5.93 -20.86 9.69
N SER A 147 4.69 -20.46 9.54
CA SER A 147 3.84 -20.06 10.65
C SER A 147 3.62 -21.24 11.61
N LEU A 148 3.87 -21.00 12.90
CA LEU A 148 3.73 -22.00 13.97
C LEU A 148 2.30 -22.03 14.56
N GLY A 149 1.52 -20.94 14.41
CA GLY A 149 0.20 -20.78 15.03
C GLY A 149 -0.97 -21.17 14.12
N GLN A 150 -2.01 -21.79 14.69
CA GLN A 150 -3.30 -21.93 14.02
C GLN A 150 -4.04 -20.59 13.96
N PRO A 151 -4.84 -20.30 12.91
CA PRO A 151 -5.28 -21.18 11.82
C PRO A 151 -4.27 -21.34 10.66
N TYR A 152 -3.16 -20.61 10.67
CA TYR A 152 -2.21 -20.54 9.56
C TYR A 152 -1.00 -21.48 9.70
N GLY A 153 -1.12 -22.54 10.50
CA GLY A 153 -0.01 -23.44 10.81
C GLY A 153 0.52 -24.13 9.56
N GLY A 154 1.83 -24.04 9.32
CA GLY A 154 2.50 -24.68 8.18
C GLY A 154 2.48 -23.90 6.86
N LEU A 155 1.88 -22.71 6.83
CA LEU A 155 1.96 -21.78 5.69
C LEU A 155 3.21 -20.88 5.81
N ASP A 156 3.71 -20.41 4.68
CA ASP A 156 4.82 -19.46 4.65
C ASP A 156 4.39 -18.11 5.29
N VAL A 157 5.20 -17.57 6.19
CA VAL A 157 4.88 -16.33 6.92
C VAL A 157 4.65 -15.16 5.97
N ARG A 158 5.42 -15.08 4.87
CA ARG A 158 5.26 -14.04 3.84
C ARG A 158 3.93 -14.13 3.11
N LYS A 159 3.43 -15.36 2.88
CA LYS A 159 2.09 -15.59 2.34
C LYS A 159 1.04 -15.07 3.31
N VAL A 160 1.12 -15.39 4.59
CA VAL A 160 0.17 -14.86 5.59
C VAL A 160 0.25 -13.32 5.67
N GLY A 161 1.46 -12.77 5.62
CA GLY A 161 1.71 -11.33 5.61
C GLY A 161 1.02 -10.60 4.46
N ILE A 162 1.12 -11.13 3.22
CA ILE A 162 0.44 -10.50 2.07
C ILE A 162 -1.08 -10.57 2.23
N TRP A 163 -1.65 -11.64 2.77
CA TRP A 163 -3.10 -11.73 3.01
C TRP A 163 -3.58 -10.66 4.01
N ILE A 164 -2.86 -10.48 5.11
CA ILE A 164 -3.18 -9.45 6.11
C ILE A 164 -3.06 -8.05 5.49
N PHE A 165 -1.99 -7.80 4.74
CA PHE A 165 -1.80 -6.55 4.00
C PHE A 165 -2.98 -6.26 3.06
N LEU A 166 -3.37 -7.23 2.23
CA LEU A 166 -4.51 -7.07 1.30
C LEU A 166 -5.84 -6.84 2.04
N MET A 167 -6.05 -7.49 3.18
CA MET A 167 -7.25 -7.22 4.01
C MET A 167 -7.26 -5.80 4.55
N SER A 168 -6.11 -5.24 4.93
CA SER A 168 -6.02 -3.84 5.37
C SER A 168 -6.31 -2.87 4.22
N GLU A 169 -5.84 -3.16 3.00
CA GLU A 169 -6.14 -2.37 1.82
C GLU A 169 -7.64 -2.44 1.46
N CYS A 170 -8.27 -3.61 1.56
CA CYS A 170 -9.73 -3.74 1.43
C CYS A 170 -10.49 -2.81 2.39
N MET A 171 -10.02 -2.64 3.63
CA MET A 171 -10.64 -1.74 4.61
C MET A 171 -10.46 -0.26 4.22
N VAL A 172 -9.27 0.11 3.73
CA VAL A 172 -8.99 1.47 3.22
C VAL A 172 -9.92 1.79 2.04
N PHE A 173 -9.98 0.94 1.01
CA PHE A 173 -10.90 1.13 -0.11
C PHE A 173 -12.37 1.10 0.35
N GLY A 174 -12.72 0.22 1.29
CA GLY A 174 -14.05 0.18 1.89
C GLY A 174 -14.48 1.51 2.50
N SER A 175 -13.55 2.27 3.08
CA SER A 175 -13.83 3.63 3.58
C SER A 175 -14.14 4.64 2.46
N PHE A 176 -13.45 4.53 1.32
CA PHE A 176 -13.71 5.36 0.14
C PHE A 176 -15.08 5.05 -0.48
N PHE A 177 -15.40 3.76 -0.66
CA PHE A 177 -16.72 3.33 -1.12
C PHE A 177 -17.84 3.76 -0.17
N SER A 178 -17.63 3.60 1.13
CA SER A 178 -18.61 4.03 2.15
C SER A 178 -18.86 5.54 2.06
N SER A 179 -17.82 6.34 1.88
CA SER A 179 -17.93 7.79 1.71
C SER A 179 -18.72 8.15 0.44
N TYR A 180 -18.44 7.48 -0.68
CA TYR A 180 -19.18 7.68 -1.93
C TYR A 180 -20.65 7.26 -1.83
N LEU A 181 -20.94 6.08 -1.26
CA LEU A 181 -22.30 5.58 -1.09
C LEU A 181 -23.11 6.48 -0.15
N ARG A 182 -22.51 7.00 0.92
CA ARG A 182 -23.17 7.95 1.82
C ARG A 182 -23.58 9.22 1.09
N MET A 183 -22.69 9.74 0.24
CA MET A 183 -22.97 10.90 -0.60
C MET A 183 -24.10 10.60 -1.61
N ARG A 184 -24.07 9.46 -2.29
CA ARG A 184 -25.09 9.08 -3.29
C ARG A 184 -26.47 8.75 -2.70
N LEU A 185 -26.50 8.07 -1.55
CA LEU A 185 -27.75 7.64 -0.90
C LEU A 185 -28.41 8.75 -0.08
N GLY A 186 -27.88 9.98 -0.11
CA GLY A 186 -28.44 11.12 0.62
C GLY A 186 -28.45 10.91 2.14
N TRP A 187 -27.54 10.10 2.67
CA TRP A 187 -27.38 9.88 4.11
C TRP A 187 -26.66 11.07 4.78
N THR A 188 -27.00 12.29 4.39
CA THR A 188 -26.45 13.50 5.01
C THR A 188 -27.03 13.67 6.41
N THR A 189 -26.17 13.39 7.38
CA THR A 189 -26.23 13.94 8.73
C THR A 189 -26.01 15.46 8.65
N HIS A 190 -27.01 16.26 9.07
CA HIS A 190 -27.06 17.64 9.61
C HIS A 190 -25.92 18.69 9.50
N TRP A 191 -24.77 18.45 8.89
CA TRP A 191 -23.62 19.39 8.89
C TRP A 191 -23.57 20.33 7.67
N ASP A 192 -24.50 20.19 6.72
CA ASP A 192 -24.62 21.02 5.51
C ASP A 192 -26.05 21.59 5.39
N GLU A 193 -26.42 22.46 6.32
CA GLU A 193 -27.71 23.19 6.29
C GLU A 193 -27.61 24.53 5.54
N THR A 194 -26.41 24.94 5.15
CA THR A 194 -26.18 26.21 4.46
C THR A 194 -25.25 25.95 3.30
N CYS A 195 -25.79 25.97 2.08
CA CYS A 195 -25.09 26.02 0.79
C CYS A 195 -24.09 27.19 0.70
N ASN A 196 -23.08 27.20 1.56
CA ASN A 196 -22.10 28.26 1.74
C ASN A 196 -20.71 27.66 1.64
N SER A 197 -20.37 27.11 0.49
CA SER A 197 -18.99 27.23 0.00
C SER A 197 -18.93 26.95 -1.50
N ILE A 198 -18.37 27.93 -2.21
CA ILE A 198 -18.02 27.97 -3.65
C ILE A 198 -19.12 28.56 -4.56
N GLY A 199 -19.11 29.90 -4.66
CA GLY A 199 -19.60 30.65 -5.83
C GLY A 199 -20.92 31.39 -5.65
N GLU A 200 -20.87 32.64 -5.18
CA GLU A 200 -21.99 33.58 -5.22
C GLU A 200 -22.17 34.12 -6.66
N ASP A 201 -23.12 33.58 -7.43
CA ASP A 201 -23.72 34.27 -8.58
C ASP A 201 -25.25 34.34 -8.40
N PRO A 202 -25.80 35.53 -8.08
CA PRO A 202 -27.24 35.73 -7.87
C PRO A 202 -28.10 35.62 -9.15
N SER A 203 -27.49 35.46 -10.32
CA SER A 203 -28.20 35.35 -11.61
C SER A 203 -28.53 33.89 -12.00
N LEU A 204 -27.94 32.92 -11.31
CA LEU A 204 -28.33 31.50 -11.40
C LEU A 204 -29.48 31.24 -10.41
N GLY A 205 -30.71 31.38 -10.90
CA GLY A 205 -31.91 31.24 -10.08
C GLY A 205 -32.00 29.90 -9.35
N VAL A 206 -32.55 29.97 -8.13
CA VAL A 206 -33.22 28.90 -7.36
C VAL A 206 -32.38 27.63 -7.17
N CYS A 207 -31.99 27.35 -5.93
CA CYS A 207 -31.49 26.03 -5.52
C CYS A 207 -32.47 24.94 -6.01
N SER A 208 -32.13 24.29 -7.12
CA SER A 208 -32.86 23.16 -7.66
C SER A 208 -32.33 21.91 -6.97
N ASP A 209 -33.11 21.38 -6.03
CA ASP A 209 -33.06 20.03 -5.46
C ASP A 209 -31.69 19.32 -5.46
N ASN A 210 -30.92 19.39 -4.37
CA ASN A 210 -30.03 18.33 -3.88
C ASN A 210 -29.26 17.46 -4.92
N TYR A 211 -28.83 18.02 -6.05
CA TYR A 211 -28.25 17.23 -7.14
C TYR A 211 -26.74 17.39 -7.16
N VAL A 212 -26.04 16.43 -6.57
CA VAL A 212 -24.58 16.36 -6.64
C VAL A 212 -24.20 15.78 -8.00
N ILE A 213 -23.60 16.60 -8.86
CA ILE A 213 -23.09 16.16 -10.16
C ILE A 213 -21.91 15.21 -9.93
N VAL A 214 -22.01 14.01 -10.48
CA VAL A 214 -21.01 12.94 -10.30
C VAL A 214 -20.28 12.58 -11.59
N ALA A 215 -19.13 11.93 -11.47
CA ALA A 215 -18.32 11.50 -12.60
C ALA A 215 -19.09 10.62 -13.59
N SER A 216 -19.99 9.75 -13.12
CA SER A 216 -20.79 8.88 -13.99
C SER A 216 -21.67 9.67 -14.97
N GLU A 217 -22.14 10.87 -14.63
CA GLU A 217 -22.93 11.71 -15.54
C GLU A 217 -22.08 12.21 -16.69
N TYR A 218 -20.88 12.73 -16.41
CA TYR A 218 -19.95 13.18 -17.44
C TYR A 218 -19.49 12.04 -18.36
N VAL A 219 -19.25 10.86 -17.80
CA VAL A 219 -18.67 9.74 -18.55
C VAL A 219 -19.71 8.97 -19.36
N THR A 220 -20.96 8.88 -18.90
CA THR A 220 -22.03 8.08 -19.57
C THR A 220 -22.69 8.80 -20.74
N HIS A 221 -22.52 10.12 -20.89
CA HIS A 221 -23.19 10.90 -21.92
C HIS A 221 -22.86 10.49 -23.36
N ASN A 222 -21.66 9.97 -23.62
CA ASN A 222 -21.23 9.55 -24.95
C ASN A 222 -20.61 8.15 -24.94
N PHE A 223 -20.89 7.36 -25.99
CA PHE A 223 -20.24 6.06 -26.19
C PHE A 223 -18.71 6.19 -26.19
N TRP A 224 -18.20 7.26 -26.80
CA TRP A 224 -16.76 7.54 -26.92
C TRP A 224 -16.09 7.91 -25.59
N THR A 225 -16.82 8.44 -24.61
CA THR A 225 -16.30 8.76 -23.27
C THR A 225 -16.33 7.53 -22.34
N LEU A 226 -17.28 6.61 -22.55
CA LEU A 226 -17.36 5.35 -21.80
C LEU A 226 -16.40 4.27 -22.33
N LEU A 227 -16.06 4.31 -23.62
CA LEU A 227 -15.21 3.33 -24.29
C LEU A 227 -13.81 3.16 -23.62
N PRO A 228 -13.06 4.23 -23.26
CA PRO A 228 -11.79 4.10 -22.55
C PRO A 228 -11.94 3.36 -21.21
N GLY A 229 -13.02 3.63 -20.47
CA GLY A 229 -13.34 2.93 -19.23
C GLY A 229 -13.59 1.44 -19.43
N ALA A 230 -14.36 1.07 -20.46
CA ALA A 230 -14.63 -0.34 -20.79
C ALA A 230 -13.36 -1.08 -21.27
N ILE A 231 -12.55 -0.44 -22.12
CA ILE A 231 -11.25 -0.98 -22.57
C ILE A 231 -10.32 -1.19 -21.38
N ASN A 232 -10.29 -0.25 -20.44
CA ASN A 232 -9.49 -0.34 -19.21
C ASN A 232 -9.87 -1.54 -18.36
N THR A 233 -11.15 -1.76 -18.13
CA THR A 233 -11.63 -2.93 -17.38
C THR A 233 -11.25 -4.24 -18.07
N PHE A 234 -11.37 -4.31 -19.39
CA PHE A 234 -10.93 -5.49 -20.15
C PHE A 234 -9.41 -5.68 -20.11
N ALA A 235 -8.64 -4.60 -20.19
CA ALA A 235 -7.18 -4.63 -20.12
C ALA A 235 -6.70 -5.15 -18.77
N LEU A 236 -7.32 -4.75 -17.65
CA LEU A 236 -6.98 -5.24 -16.32
C LEU A 236 -7.33 -6.72 -16.13
N ILE A 237 -8.52 -7.16 -16.53
CA ILE A 237 -8.92 -8.57 -16.44
C ILE A 237 -7.98 -9.45 -17.29
N LEU A 238 -7.63 -9.01 -18.51
CA LEU A 238 -6.65 -9.71 -19.34
C LEU A 238 -5.27 -9.73 -18.69
N SER A 239 -4.86 -8.63 -18.05
CA SER A 239 -3.58 -8.56 -17.34
C SER A 239 -3.51 -9.57 -16.19
N SER A 240 -4.59 -9.69 -15.41
CA SER A 240 -4.75 -10.72 -14.37
C SER A 240 -4.59 -12.13 -14.93
N TYR A 241 -5.24 -12.44 -16.06
CA TYR A 241 -5.08 -13.73 -16.72
C TYR A 241 -3.63 -14.02 -17.13
N THR A 242 -2.92 -13.01 -17.67
CA THR A 242 -1.52 -13.17 -18.07
C THR A 242 -0.60 -13.43 -16.89
N VAL A 243 -0.83 -12.83 -15.71
CA VAL A 243 -0.03 -13.10 -14.50
C VAL A 243 -0.22 -14.54 -14.00
N VAL A 244 -1.46 -15.04 -13.97
CA VAL A 244 -1.74 -16.45 -13.60
C VAL A 244 -1.05 -17.40 -14.56
N LEU A 245 -1.05 -17.07 -15.85
CA LEU A 245 -0.37 -17.87 -16.85
C LEU A 245 1.16 -17.84 -16.65
N ALA A 246 1.73 -16.69 -16.27
CA ALA A 246 3.14 -16.58 -15.89
C ALA A 246 3.47 -17.46 -14.67
N LEU A 247 2.64 -17.42 -13.62
CA LEU A 247 2.80 -18.27 -12.44
C LEU A 247 2.73 -19.77 -12.79
N LYS A 248 1.73 -20.16 -13.58
CA LYS A 248 1.57 -21.56 -14.02
C LYS A 248 2.81 -22.07 -14.76
N TYR A 249 3.40 -21.25 -15.63
CA TYR A 249 4.62 -21.64 -16.35
C TYR A 249 5.87 -21.57 -15.47
N ALA A 250 5.91 -20.70 -14.45
CA ALA A 250 7.02 -20.65 -13.50
C ALA A 250 7.02 -21.86 -12.56
N SER A 251 5.85 -22.29 -12.08
CA SER A 251 5.66 -23.42 -11.15
C SER A 251 5.64 -24.80 -11.84
N ALA A 252 5.68 -24.88 -13.17
CA ALA A 252 5.58 -26.15 -13.88
C ALA A 252 6.94 -26.88 -13.93
N SER A 253 7.00 -28.07 -13.32
CA SER A 253 8.16 -28.99 -13.36
C SER A 253 8.52 -29.47 -14.78
N SER A 254 7.52 -29.60 -15.68
CA SER A 254 7.78 -29.90 -17.10
C SER A 254 6.97 -29.00 -18.03
N TYR A 255 7.66 -28.24 -18.89
CA TYR A 255 7.03 -27.28 -19.78
C TYR A 255 6.37 -27.96 -20.99
N VAL A 256 5.04 -27.94 -21.03
CA VAL A 256 4.26 -28.41 -22.18
C VAL A 256 3.99 -27.25 -23.14
N LYS A 257 4.54 -27.35 -24.36
CA LYS A 257 4.34 -26.34 -25.41
C LYS A 257 2.85 -26.24 -25.79
N PRO A 258 2.31 -25.01 -25.95
CA PRO A 258 0.93 -24.81 -26.35
C PRO A 258 0.67 -25.34 -27.77
N LYS A 259 -0.52 -25.92 -28.00
CA LYS A 259 -0.89 -26.59 -29.27
C LYS A 259 -1.09 -25.62 -30.45
N THR A 260 -1.31 -24.34 -30.19
CA THR A 260 -1.61 -23.32 -31.21
C THR A 260 -0.33 -22.66 -31.74
N LYS A 261 -0.17 -22.60 -33.07
CA LYS A 261 1.03 -22.05 -33.74
C LYS A 261 1.39 -20.62 -33.30
N LEU A 262 0.39 -19.76 -33.11
CA LEU A 262 0.57 -18.37 -32.63
C LEU A 262 1.12 -18.34 -31.19
N MET A 263 0.58 -19.20 -30.35
CA MET A 263 0.95 -19.29 -28.93
C MET A 263 2.33 -19.93 -28.76
N GLN A 264 2.72 -20.85 -29.65
CA GLN A 264 4.06 -21.43 -29.71
C GLN A 264 5.12 -20.43 -30.21
N MET A 265 4.76 -19.56 -31.15
CA MET A 265 5.63 -18.46 -31.59
C MET A 265 5.87 -17.45 -30.47
N TRP A 266 4.81 -17.13 -29.71
CA TRP A 266 4.89 -16.20 -28.59
C TRP A 266 5.53 -16.82 -27.34
N MET A 267 5.49 -18.14 -27.17
CA MET A 267 6.05 -18.86 -26.02
C MET A 267 6.88 -20.08 -26.46
N PRO A 268 8.12 -19.86 -26.93
CA PRO A 268 8.96 -20.96 -27.43
C PRO A 268 9.61 -21.79 -26.31
N ASP A 269 9.96 -21.16 -25.18
CA ASP A 269 10.65 -21.74 -24.02
C ASP A 269 9.96 -21.30 -22.72
N GLN A 270 10.04 -22.09 -21.64
CA GLN A 270 9.45 -21.78 -20.32
C GLN A 270 9.83 -20.37 -19.83
N ARG A 271 11.12 -20.02 -19.89
CA ARG A 271 11.63 -18.69 -19.49
C ARG A 271 11.00 -17.57 -20.31
N ARG A 272 10.91 -17.75 -21.62
CA ARG A 272 10.32 -16.77 -22.54
C ARG A 272 8.80 -16.70 -22.36
N ALA A 273 8.15 -17.81 -22.01
CA ALA A 273 6.73 -17.85 -21.68
C ALA A 273 6.42 -17.02 -20.43
N VAL A 274 7.16 -17.22 -19.34
CA VAL A 274 7.03 -16.42 -18.11
C VAL A 274 7.29 -14.94 -18.42
N ARG A 275 8.43 -14.63 -19.05
CA ARG A 275 8.80 -13.25 -19.41
C ARG A 275 7.75 -12.57 -20.27
N ASN A 276 7.29 -13.21 -21.35
CA ASN A 276 6.36 -12.58 -22.30
C ASN A 276 4.99 -12.34 -21.67
N ASN A 277 4.53 -13.23 -20.79
CA ASN A 277 3.31 -13.02 -20.00
C ASN A 277 3.46 -11.84 -19.03
N LEU A 278 4.57 -11.75 -18.29
CA LEU A 278 4.83 -10.61 -17.40
C LEU A 278 4.94 -9.28 -18.16
N VAL A 279 5.59 -9.28 -19.33
CA VAL A 279 5.66 -8.10 -20.22
C VAL A 279 4.27 -7.74 -20.76
N ALA A 280 3.43 -8.72 -21.10
CA ALA A 280 2.06 -8.45 -21.51
C ALA A 280 1.26 -7.78 -20.38
N THR A 281 1.39 -8.26 -19.15
CA THR A 281 0.81 -7.62 -17.96
C THR A 281 1.30 -6.17 -17.82
N LEU A 282 2.61 -5.94 -18.00
CA LEU A 282 3.22 -4.61 -17.88
C LEU A 282 2.66 -3.65 -18.91
N LEU A 283 2.52 -4.09 -20.16
CA LEU A 283 1.95 -3.29 -21.24
C LEU A 283 0.46 -2.98 -21.00
N LEU A 284 -0.32 -3.95 -20.53
CA LEU A 284 -1.75 -3.77 -20.24
C LEU A 284 -1.98 -2.83 -19.05
N GLY A 285 -1.19 -2.97 -17.97
CA GLY A 285 -1.26 -2.06 -16.83
C GLY A 285 -0.77 -0.65 -17.17
N THR A 286 0.25 -0.52 -18.02
CA THR A 286 0.70 0.79 -18.52
C THR A 286 -0.38 1.44 -19.40
N LEU A 287 -1.02 0.67 -20.28
CA LEU A 287 -2.15 1.12 -21.09
C LEU A 287 -3.28 1.64 -20.19
N PHE A 288 -3.61 0.91 -19.12
CA PHE A 288 -4.62 1.33 -18.15
C PHE A 288 -4.27 2.71 -17.54
N LEU A 289 -3.03 2.89 -17.08
CA LEU A 289 -2.60 4.13 -16.44
C LEU A 289 -2.61 5.31 -17.43
N VAL A 290 -2.15 5.10 -18.67
CA VAL A 290 -2.19 6.13 -19.72
C VAL A 290 -3.63 6.54 -20.05
N LEU A 291 -4.53 5.58 -20.26
CA LEU A 291 -5.93 5.87 -20.53
C LEU A 291 -6.60 6.58 -19.35
N LYS A 292 -6.23 6.27 -18.12
CA LYS A 292 -6.71 6.98 -16.93
C LYS A 292 -6.23 8.43 -16.86
N LEU A 293 -4.97 8.69 -17.17
CA LEU A 293 -4.45 10.06 -17.21
C LEU A 293 -5.12 10.89 -18.30
N VAL A 294 -5.36 10.31 -19.48
CA VAL A 294 -6.09 10.98 -20.57
C VAL A 294 -7.53 11.29 -20.16
N GLU A 295 -8.19 10.36 -19.48
CA GLU A 295 -9.54 10.57 -18.97
C GLU A 295 -9.60 11.68 -17.90
N TRP A 296 -8.64 11.71 -16.99
CA TRP A 296 -8.51 12.77 -16.00
C TRP A 296 -8.26 14.12 -16.65
N ASP A 297 -7.38 14.18 -17.65
CA ASP A 297 -7.12 15.41 -18.40
C ASP A 297 -8.39 15.94 -19.07
N HIS A 298 -9.18 15.06 -19.70
CA HIS A 298 -10.48 15.41 -20.28
C HIS A 298 -11.49 15.91 -19.23
N LEU A 299 -11.60 15.23 -18.08
CA LEU A 299 -12.52 15.65 -17.01
C LEU A 299 -12.12 16.98 -16.38
N ILE A 300 -10.81 17.24 -16.23
CA ILE A 300 -10.29 18.47 -15.62
C ILE A 300 -10.38 19.65 -16.59
N ASN A 301 -9.97 19.48 -17.85
CA ASN A 301 -9.84 20.58 -18.81
C ASN A 301 -11.12 20.85 -19.61
N ASP A 302 -11.90 19.81 -19.96
CA ASP A 302 -13.06 19.98 -20.84
C ASP A 302 -14.39 20.05 -20.07
N GLN A 303 -14.45 19.56 -18.83
CA GLN A 303 -15.67 19.50 -18.02
C GLN A 303 -15.55 20.26 -16.68
N ASP A 304 -14.44 20.96 -16.44
CA ASP A 304 -14.14 21.69 -15.19
C ASP A 304 -14.35 20.85 -13.91
N PHE A 305 -14.29 19.51 -14.01
CA PHE A 305 -14.49 18.60 -12.90
C PHE A 305 -13.15 18.39 -12.19
N THR A 306 -12.78 19.31 -11.31
CA THR A 306 -11.51 19.28 -10.56
C THR A 306 -11.72 18.83 -9.12
N ILE A 307 -10.64 18.40 -8.44
CA ILE A 307 -10.69 17.97 -7.02
C ILE A 307 -11.39 19.00 -6.12
N LYS A 308 -11.29 20.29 -6.45
CA LYS A 308 -11.81 21.40 -5.64
C LYS A 308 -13.23 21.82 -6.00
N THR A 309 -13.82 21.30 -7.08
CA THR A 309 -15.12 21.80 -7.55
C THR A 309 -16.30 21.21 -6.77
N SER A 310 -16.21 19.96 -6.33
CA SER A 310 -17.27 19.35 -5.53
C SER A 310 -16.76 18.23 -4.62
N LEU A 311 -17.54 17.90 -3.59
CA LEU A 311 -17.28 16.72 -2.74
C LEU A 311 -17.22 15.43 -3.56
N ALA A 312 -18.08 15.29 -4.58
CA ALA A 312 -18.08 14.15 -5.48
C ALA A 312 -16.78 14.05 -6.28
N ALA A 313 -16.26 15.17 -6.78
CA ALA A 313 -14.98 15.21 -7.48
C ALA A 313 -13.83 14.82 -6.55
N SER A 314 -13.79 15.37 -5.33
CA SER A 314 -12.82 14.99 -4.31
C SER A 314 -12.82 13.49 -4.03
N ILE A 315 -13.99 12.89 -3.76
CA ILE A 315 -14.09 11.44 -3.49
C ILE A 315 -13.69 10.63 -4.73
N PHE A 316 -14.10 11.04 -5.92
CA PHE A 316 -13.75 10.37 -7.18
C PHE A 316 -12.23 10.35 -7.41
N TYR A 317 -11.55 11.49 -7.35
CA TYR A 317 -10.11 11.59 -7.60
C TYR A 317 -9.27 10.95 -6.50
N VAL A 318 -9.69 11.03 -5.24
CA VAL A 318 -9.00 10.33 -4.14
C VAL A 318 -9.14 8.82 -4.31
N SER A 319 -10.34 8.31 -4.61
CA SER A 319 -10.57 6.87 -4.76
C SER A 319 -9.87 6.29 -5.99
N THR A 320 -10.05 6.92 -7.15
CA THR A 320 -9.43 6.48 -8.41
C THR A 320 -7.93 6.73 -8.41
N GLY A 321 -7.45 7.79 -7.75
CA GLY A 321 -6.03 8.09 -7.57
C GLY A 321 -5.33 7.13 -6.63
N ALA A 322 -5.96 6.74 -5.52
CA ALA A 322 -5.44 5.68 -4.65
C ALA A 322 -5.29 4.37 -5.41
N HIS A 323 -6.29 3.98 -6.21
CA HIS A 323 -6.18 2.82 -7.08
C HIS A 323 -5.09 2.96 -8.14
N GLY A 324 -5.00 4.11 -8.83
CA GLY A 324 -3.95 4.39 -9.81
C GLY A 324 -2.55 4.33 -9.22
N PHE A 325 -2.36 4.79 -7.98
CA PHE A 325 -1.12 4.67 -7.24
C PHE A 325 -0.76 3.20 -6.96
N HIS A 326 -1.74 2.37 -6.58
CA HIS A 326 -1.52 0.92 -6.44
C HIS A 326 -1.09 0.27 -7.75
N VAL A 327 -1.77 0.58 -8.86
CA VAL A 327 -1.37 0.09 -10.19
C VAL A 327 0.06 0.52 -10.51
N PHE A 328 0.41 1.78 -10.25
CA PHE A 328 1.76 2.32 -10.48
C PHE A 328 2.83 1.58 -9.67
N VAL A 329 2.62 1.36 -8.37
CA VAL A 329 3.54 0.55 -7.53
C VAL A 329 3.65 -0.87 -8.07
N GLY A 330 2.53 -1.48 -8.45
CA GLY A 330 2.52 -2.79 -9.10
C GLY A 330 3.34 -2.83 -10.40
N LEU A 331 3.28 -1.78 -11.22
CA LEU A 331 4.07 -1.68 -12.45
C LEU A 331 5.57 -1.58 -12.18
N ILE A 332 5.99 -0.88 -11.11
CA ILE A 332 7.40 -0.82 -10.70
C ILE A 332 7.91 -2.22 -10.33
N ILE A 333 7.16 -2.95 -9.50
CA ILE A 333 7.51 -4.32 -9.09
C ILE A 333 7.52 -5.27 -10.30
N LEU A 334 6.55 -5.13 -11.20
CA LEU A 334 6.46 -5.94 -12.40
C LEU A 334 7.60 -5.67 -13.39
N CYS A 335 8.04 -4.41 -13.51
CA CYS A 335 9.21 -4.04 -14.28
C CYS A 335 10.46 -4.76 -13.75
N PHE A 336 10.63 -4.78 -12.42
CA PHE A 336 11.69 -5.54 -11.76
C PHE A 336 11.60 -7.05 -12.05
N PHE A 337 10.40 -7.65 -11.99
CA PHE A 337 10.22 -9.07 -12.35
C PHE A 337 10.52 -9.37 -13.82
N CYS A 338 10.22 -8.43 -14.72
CA CYS A 338 10.60 -8.55 -16.13
C CYS A 338 12.12 -8.61 -16.29
N PHE A 339 12.88 -7.78 -15.56
CA PHE A 339 14.35 -7.84 -15.56
C PHE A 339 14.89 -9.14 -14.94
N LYS A 340 14.34 -9.57 -13.79
CA LYS A 340 14.70 -10.85 -13.15
C LYS A 340 14.42 -12.04 -14.09
N ALA A 341 13.34 -11.99 -14.87
CA ALA A 341 13.00 -13.01 -15.87
C ALA A 341 13.99 -13.08 -17.03
N GLN A 342 14.58 -11.96 -17.43
CA GLN A 342 15.59 -11.93 -18.49
C GLN A 342 16.92 -12.55 -18.07
N ASN A 343 17.29 -12.39 -16.80
CA ASN A 343 18.54 -12.91 -16.24
C ASN A 343 18.48 -14.39 -15.82
N GLY A 344 17.34 -15.07 -16.04
CA GLY A 344 17.21 -16.52 -15.86
C GLY A 344 16.92 -17.00 -14.44
N GLY A 345 16.40 -16.14 -13.55
CA GLY A 345 16.25 -16.41 -12.13
C GLY A 345 14.97 -17.13 -11.67
N TRP A 346 14.18 -17.73 -12.56
CA TRP A 346 12.94 -18.42 -12.17
C TRP A 346 13.12 -19.94 -12.22
N ASP A 347 12.92 -20.56 -11.07
CA ASP A 347 12.89 -22.00 -10.81
C ASP A 347 11.61 -22.32 -10.01
N GLU A 348 11.27 -23.60 -9.85
CA GLU A 348 10.06 -24.06 -9.13
C GLU A 348 9.98 -23.47 -7.72
N ASP A 349 11.13 -23.35 -7.04
CA ASP A 349 11.26 -22.77 -5.70
C ASP A 349 11.10 -21.24 -5.68
N ASN A 350 11.51 -20.55 -6.76
CA ASN A 350 11.42 -19.08 -6.88
C ASN A 350 10.06 -18.59 -7.41
N ALA A 351 9.15 -19.50 -7.78
CA ALA A 351 7.84 -19.14 -8.31
C ALA A 351 6.94 -18.46 -7.26
N GLN A 352 7.24 -18.64 -5.96
CA GLN A 352 6.49 -18.07 -4.84
C GLN A 352 6.42 -16.53 -4.89
N SER A 353 7.48 -15.85 -5.32
CA SER A 353 7.45 -14.38 -5.44
C SER A 353 6.44 -13.91 -6.50
N ILE A 354 6.26 -14.67 -7.58
CA ILE A 354 5.24 -14.40 -8.60
C ILE A 354 3.84 -14.69 -8.03
N GLU A 355 3.69 -15.70 -7.16
CA GLU A 355 2.43 -15.98 -6.47
C GLU A 355 2.02 -14.79 -5.59
N TYR A 356 2.92 -14.27 -4.75
CA TYR A 356 2.63 -13.14 -3.86
C TYR A 356 2.26 -11.88 -4.63
N PHE A 357 3.01 -11.58 -5.69
CA PHE A 357 2.68 -10.46 -6.58
C PHE A 357 1.36 -10.70 -7.33
N GLY A 358 1.09 -11.94 -7.75
CA GLY A 358 -0.17 -12.31 -8.40
C GLY A 358 -1.38 -12.04 -7.50
N LEU A 359 -1.28 -12.37 -6.20
CA LEU A 359 -2.31 -12.03 -5.22
C LEU A 359 -2.53 -10.51 -5.13
N TYR A 360 -1.46 -9.73 -5.09
CA TYR A 360 -1.54 -8.26 -5.10
C TYR A 360 -2.18 -7.72 -6.40
N TRP A 361 -1.73 -8.20 -7.56
CA TRP A 361 -2.24 -7.74 -8.84
C TRP A 361 -3.72 -8.06 -9.03
N HIS A 362 -4.16 -9.24 -8.58
CA HIS A 362 -5.58 -9.61 -8.58
C HIS A 362 -6.41 -8.76 -7.62
N PHE A 363 -5.87 -8.39 -6.47
CA PHE A 363 -6.55 -7.45 -5.58
C PHE A 363 -6.76 -6.09 -6.25
N VAL A 364 -5.72 -5.57 -6.91
CA VAL A 364 -5.81 -4.29 -7.63
C VAL A 364 -6.88 -4.37 -8.73
N ASP A 365 -6.92 -5.45 -9.50
CA ASP A 365 -7.97 -5.69 -10.51
C ASP A 365 -9.37 -5.77 -9.89
N LEU A 366 -9.54 -6.53 -8.80
CA LEU A 366 -10.82 -6.66 -8.10
C LEU A 366 -11.30 -5.31 -7.54
N ALA A 367 -10.39 -4.49 -7.00
CA ALA A 367 -10.71 -3.13 -6.56
C ALA A 367 -11.23 -2.29 -7.74
N TRP A 368 -10.62 -2.39 -8.93
CA TRP A 368 -11.12 -1.71 -10.12
C TRP A 368 -12.50 -2.20 -10.55
N VAL A 369 -12.74 -3.50 -10.54
CA VAL A 369 -14.04 -4.10 -10.87
C VAL A 369 -15.14 -3.64 -9.91
N ALA A 370 -14.79 -3.23 -8.67
CA ALA A 370 -15.73 -2.57 -7.77
C ALA A 370 -15.85 -1.04 -8.03
N ILE A 371 -14.73 -0.35 -8.28
CA ILE A 371 -14.70 1.10 -8.54
C ILE A 371 -15.48 1.45 -9.80
N PHE A 372 -15.28 0.69 -10.88
CA PHE A 372 -15.86 1.00 -12.18
C PHE A 372 -17.40 1.04 -12.13
N PRO A 373 -18.13 0.01 -11.69
CA PRO A 373 -19.58 0.10 -11.55
C PRO A 373 -20.02 1.19 -10.57
N ALA A 374 -19.33 1.37 -9.44
CA ALA A 374 -19.74 2.33 -8.43
C ALA A 374 -19.62 3.79 -8.90
N PHE A 375 -18.53 4.16 -9.56
CA PHE A 375 -18.24 5.55 -9.92
C PHE A 375 -18.56 5.90 -11.39
N TYR A 376 -18.66 4.90 -12.27
CA TYR A 376 -18.87 5.13 -13.71
C TYR A 376 -20.24 4.69 -14.21
N LEU A 377 -20.89 3.70 -13.59
CA LEU A 377 -22.19 3.19 -14.05
C LEU A 377 -23.33 3.55 -13.10
N TYR A 378 -23.08 3.49 -11.80
CA TYR A 378 -24.00 3.85 -10.73
C TYR A 378 -23.85 5.30 -10.33
#